data_AF-A0A838VW40-F1
#
_entry.id   AF-A0A838VW40-F1
#
_cell.length_a   1.000
_cell.length_b   1.000
_cell.length_c   1.000
_cell.angle_alpha   90.00
_cell.angle_beta   90.00
_cell.angle_gamma   90.00
#
_symmetry.space_group_name_H-M   'P 1'
#
loop_
_entity.id
_entity.type
_entity.pdbx_description
1 polymer ?
#
loop_
_entity_poly.entity_id
_entity_poly.type
_entity_poly.pdbx_seq_one_letter_code
_entity_poly.pdbx_strand_id
1 'polypeptide(L)'
;MIETGKEKPNAYMMHIHSNLTIILDNKPAVIPSQIGIDNSLWKGHNFDKYGTPGMPMPGGPMPVMAPLHTHDNLGLIHIESQINRDYTLNEFFKIWGVDFNGKSVKATVNGKQVSDYENIILKDKENIALDIKS
;
A
#
# COMPACT_ATOMS: atom_id res chain seq x y z
N MET A 1 -20.03 -15.51 -36.81
CA MET A 1 -20.54 -15.28 -35.45
C MET A 1 -19.37 -14.72 -34.66
N ILE A 2 -19.42 -13.44 -34.31
CA ILE A 2 -18.33 -12.73 -33.64
C ILE A 2 -18.53 -12.96 -32.14
N GLU A 3 -17.62 -13.67 -31.48
CA GLU A 3 -17.59 -13.72 -30.01
C GLU A 3 -17.18 -12.35 -29.49
N THR A 4 -18.15 -11.58 -29.01
CA THR A 4 -17.89 -10.36 -28.24
C THR A 4 -17.34 -10.79 -26.88
N GLY A 5 -16.01 -10.87 -26.78
CA GLY A 5 -15.33 -10.86 -25.50
C GLY A 5 -15.69 -9.58 -24.76
N LYS A 6 -16.65 -9.65 -23.84
CA LYS A 6 -16.85 -8.58 -22.88
C LYS A 6 -15.64 -8.60 -21.97
N GLU A 7 -14.65 -7.76 -22.27
CA GLU A 7 -13.65 -7.40 -21.28
C GLU A 7 -14.41 -6.98 -20.02
N LYS A 8 -14.17 -7.69 -18.91
CA LYS A 8 -14.59 -7.19 -17.61
C LYS A 8 -13.95 -5.81 -17.48
N PRO A 9 -14.69 -4.75 -17.12
CA PRO A 9 -14.05 -3.46 -16.91
C PRO A 9 -12.94 -3.70 -15.89
N ASN A 10 -11.70 -3.49 -16.32
CA ASN A 10 -10.58 -3.62 -15.41
C ASN A 10 -10.76 -2.45 -14.44
N ALA A 11 -11.30 -2.73 -13.24
CA ALA A 11 -11.56 -1.70 -12.24
C ALA A 11 -10.28 -0.94 -11.88
N TYR A 12 -9.13 -1.57 -12.14
CA TYR A 12 -7.80 -1.05 -11.94
C TYR A 12 -6.95 -1.22 -13.20
N MET A 13 -6.13 -0.23 -13.50
CA MET A 13 -5.05 -0.43 -14.48
C MET A 13 -3.87 -1.18 -13.85
N MET A 14 -3.70 -1.04 -12.54
CA MET A 14 -2.64 -1.68 -11.74
C MET A 14 -3.24 -2.34 -10.50
N HIS A 15 -2.92 -3.62 -10.28
CA HIS A 15 -3.31 -4.36 -9.08
C HIS A 15 -2.17 -5.33 -8.71
N ILE A 16 -1.35 -4.94 -7.74
CA ILE A 16 -0.23 -5.74 -7.24
C ILE A 16 -0.18 -5.68 -5.71
N HIS A 17 0.57 -6.59 -5.10
CA HIS A 17 0.68 -6.68 -3.65
C HIS A 17 2.13 -6.71 -3.19
N SER A 18 2.49 -5.93 -2.17
CA SER A 18 3.80 -5.99 -1.53
C SER A 18 3.64 -6.22 -0.03
N ASN A 19 4.50 -7.01 0.60
CA ASN A 19 4.46 -7.23 2.04
C ASN A 19 5.46 -6.32 2.76
N LEU A 20 5.01 -5.67 3.82
CA LEU A 20 5.84 -4.87 4.71
C LEU A 20 5.88 -5.50 6.11
N THR A 21 7.07 -5.62 6.66
CA THR A 21 7.31 -5.96 8.07
C THR A 21 8.09 -4.83 8.73
N ILE A 22 7.68 -4.43 9.94
CA ILE A 22 8.39 -3.42 10.72
C ILE A 22 8.76 -4.02 12.08
N ILE A 23 10.03 -3.86 12.46
CA ILE A 23 10.53 -4.10 13.80
C ILE A 23 10.93 -2.74 14.37
N LEU A 24 10.29 -2.32 15.46
CA LEU A 24 10.62 -1.08 16.17
C LEU A 24 11.24 -1.44 17.52
N ASP A 25 12.47 -0.99 17.77
CA ASP A 25 13.18 -1.21 19.04
C ASP A 25 13.22 -2.69 19.45
N ASN A 26 13.47 -3.56 18.47
CA ASN A 26 13.51 -5.03 18.58
C ASN A 26 12.14 -5.71 18.85
N LYS A 27 11.03 -5.00 18.67
CA LYS A 27 9.68 -5.55 18.80
C LYS A 27 8.95 -5.48 17.46
N PRO A 28 8.21 -6.53 17.04
CA PRO A 28 7.33 -6.43 15.89
C PRO A 28 6.33 -5.27 16.08
N ALA A 29 6.27 -4.38 15.10
CA ALA A 29 5.25 -3.34 15.04
C ALA A 29 4.07 -3.83 14.21
N VAL A 30 2.85 -3.54 14.68
CA VAL A 30 1.62 -3.86 13.95
C VAL A 30 1.45 -2.84 12.84
N ILE A 31 1.18 -3.33 11.63
CA ILE A 31 0.64 -2.51 10.53
C ILE A 31 -0.88 -2.64 10.62
N PRO A 32 -1.63 -1.56 10.91
CA PRO A 32 -3.07 -1.60 10.97
C PRO A 32 -3.70 -2.11 9.66
N SER A 33 -4.81 -2.82 9.79
CA SER A 33 -5.75 -2.96 8.69
C SER A 33 -6.42 -1.61 8.39
N GLN A 34 -7.01 -1.47 7.21
CA GLN A 34 -7.79 -0.30 6.80
C GLN A 34 -6.99 1.00 6.63
N ILE A 35 -5.67 0.94 6.52
CA ILE A 35 -4.87 2.11 6.10
C ILE A 35 -5.34 2.54 4.72
N GLY A 36 -5.58 3.83 4.51
CA GLY A 36 -6.10 4.35 3.24
C GLY A 36 -7.55 3.98 2.94
N ILE A 37 -8.30 3.45 3.92
CA ILE A 37 -9.73 3.12 3.80
C ILE A 37 -10.52 3.78 4.94
N ASP A 38 -10.09 3.54 6.18
CA ASP A 38 -10.70 4.16 7.36
C ASP A 38 -10.22 5.60 7.53
N ASN A 39 -11.14 6.54 7.80
CA ASN A 39 -10.81 7.96 7.94
C ASN A 39 -9.78 8.24 9.07
N SER A 40 -9.71 7.38 10.08
CA SER A 40 -8.71 7.51 11.15
C SER A 40 -7.33 7.01 10.74
N LEU A 41 -7.21 6.27 9.62
CA LEU A 41 -5.97 5.70 9.09
C LEU A 41 -5.64 6.15 7.66
N TRP A 42 -6.44 7.06 7.10
CA TRP A 42 -6.21 7.74 5.83
C TRP A 42 -5.89 9.21 6.12
N LYS A 43 -4.60 9.51 6.35
CA LYS A 43 -4.12 10.83 6.76
C LYS A 43 -3.66 11.69 5.59
N GLY A 44 -3.03 11.07 4.60
CA GLY A 44 -2.55 11.75 3.40
C GLY A 44 -3.49 11.54 2.22
N HIS A 45 -3.90 12.64 1.58
CA HIS A 45 -4.85 12.64 0.46
C HIS A 45 -4.22 13.03 -0.90
N ASN A 46 -2.90 13.15 -0.96
CA ASN A 46 -2.17 13.60 -2.16
C ASN A 46 -2.32 12.66 -3.37
N PHE A 47 -2.74 11.41 -3.14
CA PHE A 47 -2.77 10.34 -4.13
C PHE A 47 -4.18 9.81 -4.43
N ASP A 48 -5.22 10.37 -3.80
CA ASP A 48 -6.60 9.89 -3.90
C ASP A 48 -7.14 9.85 -5.33
N LYS A 49 -6.68 10.78 -6.18
CA LYS A 49 -7.01 10.82 -7.61
C LYS A 49 -6.60 9.56 -8.39
N TYR A 50 -5.77 8.69 -7.81
CA TYR A 50 -5.38 7.41 -8.40
C TYR A 50 -6.04 6.21 -7.72
N GLY A 51 -6.72 6.43 -6.59
CA GLY A 51 -7.31 5.38 -5.78
C GLY A 51 -8.60 4.81 -6.35
N THR A 52 -9.16 3.85 -5.64
CA THR A 52 -10.39 3.16 -6.03
C THR A 52 -11.60 4.01 -5.71
N PRO A 53 -12.44 4.38 -6.70
CA PRO A 53 -13.70 5.03 -6.42
C PRO A 53 -14.63 4.03 -5.76
N GLY A 54 -15.39 4.48 -4.76
CA GLY A 54 -16.42 3.65 -4.13
C GLY A 54 -17.47 3.24 -5.17
N MET A 55 -17.88 1.98 -5.14
CA MET A 55 -18.84 1.42 -6.09
C MET A 55 -19.99 0.73 -5.35
N PRO A 56 -21.24 0.87 -5.83
CA PRO A 56 -22.35 0.09 -5.30
C PRO A 56 -22.12 -1.41 -5.55
N MET A 57 -22.16 -2.23 -4.51
CA MET A 57 -22.07 -3.68 -4.61
C MET A 57 -23.29 -4.34 -3.93
N PRO A 58 -23.72 -5.53 -4.39
CA PRO A 58 -24.63 -6.37 -3.62
C PRO A 58 -24.01 -6.67 -2.24
N GLY A 59 -24.68 -6.29 -1.15
CA GLY A 59 -24.17 -6.42 0.21
C GLY A 59 -23.61 -5.14 0.84
N GLY A 60 -23.60 -4.02 0.10
CA GLY A 60 -23.17 -2.70 0.59
C GLY A 60 -22.20 -2.04 -0.39
N PRO A 61 -22.02 -0.71 -0.33
CA PRO A 61 -21.04 -0.05 -1.18
C PRO A 61 -19.62 -0.49 -0.80
N MET A 62 -18.81 -0.78 -1.82
CA MET A 62 -17.36 -0.79 -1.65
C MET A 62 -16.92 0.63 -1.25
N PRO A 63 -16.10 0.79 -0.20
CA PRO A 63 -15.61 2.11 0.19
C PRO A 63 -14.68 2.68 -0.89
N VAL A 64 -14.48 4.00 -0.84
CA VAL A 64 -13.36 4.64 -1.56
C VAL A 64 -12.06 4.19 -0.87
N MET A 65 -11.01 3.92 -1.64
CA MET A 65 -9.73 3.48 -1.11
C MET A 65 -8.59 4.27 -1.74
N ALA A 66 -7.59 4.64 -0.94
CA ALA A 66 -6.34 5.19 -1.44
C ALA A 66 -5.64 4.17 -2.36
N PRO A 67 -4.79 4.61 -3.31
CA PRO A 67 -4.13 3.68 -4.22
C PRO A 67 -3.17 2.71 -3.52
N LEU A 68 -2.73 3.05 -2.30
CA LEU A 68 -1.97 2.18 -1.42
C LEU A 68 -2.77 2.00 -0.12
N HIS A 69 -3.19 0.78 0.17
CA HIS A 69 -4.05 0.49 1.32
C HIS A 69 -3.81 -0.90 1.90
N THR A 70 -4.40 -1.20 3.06
CA THR A 70 -4.35 -2.53 3.70
C THR A 70 -5.75 -3.04 4.01
N HIS A 71 -5.96 -4.35 3.88
CA HIS A 71 -7.19 -5.03 4.31
C HIS A 71 -7.02 -5.82 5.61
N ASP A 72 -5.79 -6.17 5.98
CA ASP A 72 -5.46 -6.94 7.17
C ASP A 72 -4.30 -6.31 7.96
N ASN A 73 -3.94 -6.96 9.06
CA ASN A 73 -2.85 -6.54 9.94
C ASN A 73 -1.56 -7.34 9.73
N LEU A 74 -1.43 -8.04 8.59
CA LEU A 74 -0.27 -8.86 8.23
C LEU A 74 0.74 -8.10 7.37
N GLY A 75 0.47 -6.81 7.10
CA GLY A 75 1.37 -5.94 6.34
C GLY A 75 1.28 -6.10 4.83
N LEU A 76 0.24 -6.75 4.30
CA LEU A 76 0.00 -6.81 2.86
C LEU A 76 -0.51 -5.44 2.37
N ILE A 77 0.35 -4.73 1.64
CA ILE A 77 0.01 -3.48 0.97
C ILE A 77 -0.60 -3.82 -0.38
N HIS A 78 -1.85 -3.41 -0.57
CA HIS A 78 -2.53 -3.41 -1.86
C HIS A 78 -2.13 -2.17 -2.63
N ILE A 79 -1.68 -2.35 -3.87
CA ILE A 79 -1.43 -1.28 -4.82
C ILE A 79 -2.47 -1.40 -5.93
N GLU A 80 -3.58 -0.71 -5.74
CA GLU A 80 -4.75 -0.73 -6.61
C GLU A 80 -4.98 0.67 -7.16
N SER A 81 -4.62 0.87 -8.43
CA SER A 81 -4.55 2.20 -9.01
C SER A 81 -5.27 2.28 -10.36
N GLN A 82 -5.94 3.41 -10.56
CA GLN A 82 -6.60 3.76 -11.83
C GLN A 82 -5.60 4.02 -12.97
N ILE A 83 -4.31 4.14 -12.66
CA ILE A 83 -3.23 4.29 -13.64
C ILE A 83 -2.06 3.34 -13.35
N ASN A 84 -1.26 3.05 -14.38
CA ASN A 84 0.01 2.37 -14.22
C ASN A 84 1.11 3.39 -13.91
N ARG A 85 1.65 3.35 -12.69
CA ARG A 85 2.82 4.12 -12.28
C ARG A 85 3.58 3.40 -11.19
N ASP A 86 4.84 3.77 -11.01
CA ASP A 86 5.58 3.36 -9.83
C ASP A 86 5.02 4.06 -8.59
N TYR A 87 4.84 3.27 -7.52
CA TYR A 87 4.46 3.74 -6.19
C TYR A 87 5.60 3.45 -5.22
N THR A 88 5.85 4.33 -4.26
CA THR A 88 6.93 4.13 -3.29
C THR A 88 6.44 3.83 -1.87
N LEU A 89 7.32 3.24 -1.06
CA LEU A 89 7.06 2.98 0.35
C LEU A 89 6.76 4.26 1.13
N ASN A 90 7.42 5.39 0.82
CA ASN A 90 7.11 6.67 1.46
C ASN A 90 5.70 7.18 1.08
N GLU A 91 5.22 6.94 -0.14
CA GLU A 91 3.84 7.30 -0.49
C GLU A 91 2.82 6.54 0.38
N PHE A 92 3.09 5.27 0.70
CA PHE A 92 2.28 4.50 1.64
C PHE A 92 2.34 5.11 3.07
N PHE A 93 3.53 5.48 3.56
CA PHE A 93 3.67 6.13 4.87
C PHE A 93 2.97 7.48 4.95
N LYS A 94 2.96 8.26 3.86
CA LYS A 94 2.20 9.51 3.78
C LYS A 94 0.69 9.28 3.85
N ILE A 95 0.18 8.25 3.17
CA ILE A 95 -1.24 7.85 3.28
C ILE A 95 -1.58 7.46 4.72
N TRP A 96 -0.73 6.64 5.34
CA TRP A 96 -0.91 6.21 6.73
C TRP A 96 -0.74 7.36 7.76
N GLY A 97 0.12 8.33 7.45
CA GLY A 97 0.45 9.45 8.35
C GLY A 97 1.50 9.10 9.41
N VAL A 98 2.38 8.15 9.10
CA VAL A 98 3.53 7.81 9.96
C VAL A 98 4.81 8.43 9.40
N ASP A 99 5.71 8.82 10.30
CA ASP A 99 7.00 9.39 9.97
C ASP A 99 8.08 8.75 10.84
N PHE A 100 9.21 8.37 10.23
CA PHE A 100 10.36 7.79 10.90
C PHE A 100 11.56 8.74 10.91
N ASN A 101 11.36 10.03 10.61
CA ASN A 101 12.39 11.05 10.73
C ASN A 101 13.07 11.05 12.10
N GLY A 102 14.40 11.19 12.08
CA GLY A 102 15.23 11.13 13.28
C GLY A 102 15.46 9.72 13.83
N LYS A 103 14.86 8.67 13.25
CA LYS A 103 15.12 7.27 13.61
C LYS A 103 16.20 6.66 12.72
N SER A 104 16.90 5.66 13.26
CA SER A 104 17.80 4.84 12.46
C SER A 104 17.00 3.72 11.80
N VAL A 105 17.00 3.68 10.46
CA VAL A 105 16.23 2.70 9.67
C VAL A 105 17.18 1.85 8.85
N LYS A 106 17.12 0.53 9.05
CA LYS A 106 17.71 -0.46 8.15
C LYS A 106 16.59 -1.10 7.34
N ALA A 107 16.74 -1.11 6.03
CA ALA A 107 15.74 -1.67 5.12
C ALA A 107 16.31 -2.80 4.29
N THR A 108 15.47 -3.79 4.01
CA THR A 108 15.75 -4.83 3.02
C THR A 108 14.57 -5.01 2.07
N VAL A 109 14.87 -5.39 0.83
CA VAL A 109 13.90 -5.88 -0.16
C VAL A 109 14.31 -7.30 -0.52
N ASN A 110 13.43 -8.27 -0.25
CA ASN A 110 13.69 -9.70 -0.42
C ASN A 110 15.01 -10.14 0.26
N GLY A 111 15.27 -9.61 1.46
CA GLY A 111 16.48 -9.89 2.24
C GLY A 111 17.75 -9.15 1.79
N LYS A 112 17.72 -8.42 0.68
CA LYS A 112 18.84 -7.59 0.22
C LYS A 112 18.75 -6.18 0.80
N GLN A 113 19.82 -5.71 1.42
CA GLN A 113 19.87 -4.36 2.01
C GLN A 113 19.70 -3.27 0.94
N VAL A 114 18.92 -2.25 1.29
CA VAL A 114 18.78 -1.00 0.52
C VAL A 114 19.08 0.18 1.42
N SER A 115 19.68 1.24 0.85
CA SER A 115 20.06 2.44 1.60
C SER A 115 18.95 3.48 1.69
N ASP A 116 18.11 3.55 0.67
CA ASP A 116 17.02 4.52 0.56
C ASP A 116 15.69 3.79 0.68
N TYR A 117 15.18 3.71 1.91
CA TYR A 117 13.95 2.98 2.19
C TYR A 117 12.70 3.74 1.71
N GLU A 118 12.77 5.08 1.67
CA GLU A 118 11.64 5.92 1.30
C GLU A 118 11.31 5.79 -0.19
N ASN A 119 12.33 5.59 -1.03
CA ASN A 119 12.19 5.46 -2.48
C ASN A 119 12.16 3.99 -2.96
N ILE A 120 11.93 3.02 -2.07
CA ILE A 120 11.63 1.65 -2.49
C ILE A 120 10.36 1.67 -3.35
N ILE A 121 10.49 1.28 -4.62
CA ILE A 121 9.35 1.05 -5.51
C ILE A 121 8.67 -0.25 -5.10
N LEU A 122 7.37 -0.18 -4.82
CA LEU A 122 6.56 -1.34 -4.45
C LEU A 122 6.30 -2.21 -5.69
N LYS A 123 6.76 -3.46 -5.65
CA LYS A 123 6.52 -4.44 -6.73
C LYS A 123 5.79 -5.66 -6.21
N ASP A 124 5.15 -6.38 -7.14
CA ASP A 124 4.34 -7.54 -6.82
C ASP A 124 5.17 -8.62 -6.13
N LYS A 125 4.63 -9.14 -5.02
CA LYS A 125 5.15 -10.24 -4.19
C LYS A 125 6.50 -9.97 -3.53
N GLU A 126 6.98 -8.73 -3.52
CA GLU A 126 8.20 -8.39 -2.78
C GLU A 126 7.93 -8.26 -1.28
N ASN A 127 8.93 -8.67 -0.50
CA ASN A 127 8.94 -8.54 0.95
C ASN A 127 9.90 -7.43 1.37
N ILE A 128 9.36 -6.42 2.03
CA ILE A 128 10.10 -5.28 2.57
C ILE A 128 10.16 -5.44 4.08
N ALA A 129 11.36 -5.37 4.65
CA ALA A 129 11.53 -5.38 6.10
C ALA A 129 12.28 -4.14 6.56
N LEU A 130 11.73 -3.45 7.56
CA LEU A 130 12.35 -2.32 8.24
C LEU A 130 12.72 -2.70 9.68
N ASP A 131 13.98 -2.54 10.05
CA ASP A 131 14.43 -2.52 11.44
C ASP A 131 14.72 -1.07 11.84
N ILE A 132 13.88 -0.55 12.74
CA ILE A 132 13.83 0.85 13.15
C ILE A 132 14.28 0.94 14.61
N LYS A 133 15.25 1.83 14.89
CA LYS A 133 15.71 2.16 16.24
C LYS A 133 15.41 3.63 16.55
N SER A 134 14.83 3.87 17.72
CA SER A 134 14.58 5.21 18.26
C SER A 134 15.84 5.90 18.79
#